data_AF-A0A524IUS6-F1
#
_entry.id   AF-A0A524IUS6-F1
#
_cell.length_a   1.000
_cell.length_b   1.000
_cell.length_c   1.000
_cell.angle_alpha   90.00
_cell.angle_beta   90.00
_cell.angle_gamma   90.00
#
_symmetry.space_group_name_H-M   'P 1'
#
loop_
_entity.id
_entity.type
_entity.pdbx_description
1 polymer ?
#
loop_
_entity_poly.entity_id
_entity_poly.type
_entity_poly.pdbx_seq_one_letter_code
_entity_poly.pdbx_strand_id
1 'polypeptide(L)'
;MKLKRFEALSLQEALQAVKAELGPEAVIVSSRRIQKAGGLFGLLSQSVIEVTAAVDRSTQTEDAQPAVTIDRSLQALIKKQLPVARRSAEQPRAKKEPTFSEQLQVASVLDPVTQHLHDMKEEIQRLRESQKDPEQALGPLRQELEGLRIVVGEVLESQLHKRVEGLPGDLLGDYQMLVGHGVNPQLAHAVLRSVVETLGTVGLGNREAVHELMRERMEEALVVSNPSVSRQYGQKIMMLVGPTGVGKTTTIAKLAGLARQQDEHQKTVLITLDTYRV
;
A
#
# COMPACT_ATOMS: atom_id res chain seq x y z
N MET A 1 -33.64 -0.74 14.33
CA MET A 1 -32.98 -1.90 13.66
C MET A 1 -33.56 -3.24 14.13
N LYS A 2 -34.18 -4.01 13.24
CA LYS A 2 -34.56 -5.42 13.47
C LYS A 2 -33.54 -6.32 12.77
N LEU A 3 -32.84 -7.19 13.50
CA LEU A 3 -31.94 -8.21 12.93
C LEU A 3 -32.65 -9.57 12.87
N LYS A 4 -32.49 -10.28 11.75
CA LYS A 4 -33.01 -11.64 11.58
C LYS A 4 -32.02 -12.53 10.83
N ARG A 5 -31.98 -13.81 11.20
CA ARG A 5 -31.15 -14.86 10.57
C ARG A 5 -31.99 -15.73 9.64
N PHE A 6 -31.40 -16.07 8.50
CA PHE A 6 -31.96 -16.90 7.45
C PHE A 6 -30.97 -17.99 7.12
N GLU A 7 -31.46 -19.19 6.85
CA GLU A 7 -30.65 -20.34 6.46
C GLU A 7 -31.22 -20.94 5.20
N ALA A 8 -30.39 -21.22 4.20
CA ALA A 8 -30.82 -21.83 2.95
C ALA A 8 -29.71 -22.66 2.31
N LEU A 9 -30.08 -23.53 1.36
CA LEU A 9 -29.10 -24.38 0.65
C LEU A 9 -28.26 -23.58 -0.34
N SER A 10 -28.74 -22.41 -0.76
CA SER A 10 -28.03 -21.50 -1.65
C SER A 10 -28.11 -20.05 -1.16
N LEU A 11 -27.12 -19.23 -1.54
CA LEU A 11 -27.12 -17.80 -1.22
C LEU A 11 -28.31 -17.10 -1.88
N GLN A 12 -28.68 -17.53 -3.09
CA GLN A 12 -29.79 -16.96 -3.84
C GLN A 12 -31.12 -17.17 -3.11
N GLU A 13 -31.34 -18.37 -2.58
CA GLU A 13 -32.53 -18.70 -1.78
C GLU A 13 -32.53 -17.93 -0.45
N ALA A 14 -31.38 -17.80 0.22
CA ALA A 14 -31.27 -16.99 1.44
C ALA A 14 -31.59 -15.50 1.17
N LEU A 15 -31.12 -14.94 0.05
CA LEU A 15 -31.40 -13.55 -0.33
C LEU A 15 -32.86 -13.33 -0.74
N GLN A 16 -33.49 -14.33 -1.38
CA GLN A 16 -34.93 -14.29 -1.67
C GLN A 16 -35.75 -14.30 -0.39
N ALA A 17 -35.40 -15.15 0.58
CA ALA A 17 -36.05 -15.17 1.89
C ALA A 17 -35.88 -13.85 2.66
N VAL A 18 -34.68 -13.27 2.62
CA VAL A 18 -34.42 -11.93 3.19
C VAL A 18 -35.30 -10.88 2.53
N LYS A 19 -35.36 -10.82 1.19
CA LYS A 19 -36.18 -9.81 0.49
C LYS A 19 -37.68 -10.01 0.70
N ALA A 20 -38.15 -11.25 0.74
CA ALA A 20 -39.55 -11.57 0.95
C ALA A 20 -40.04 -11.16 2.34
N GLU A 21 -39.17 -11.27 3.37
CA GLU A 21 -39.57 -11.02 4.75
C GLU A 21 -39.17 -9.63 5.28
N LEU A 22 -37.98 -9.14 4.93
CA LEU A 22 -37.44 -7.87 5.41
C LEU A 22 -37.59 -6.74 4.38
N GLY A 23 -37.96 -7.06 3.14
CA GLY A 23 -38.11 -6.09 2.05
C GLY A 23 -36.80 -5.84 1.29
N PRO A 24 -36.87 -5.09 0.18
CA PRO A 24 -35.72 -4.84 -0.70
C PRO A 24 -34.63 -4.00 -0.05
N GLU A 25 -34.97 -3.20 0.97
CA GLU A 25 -34.06 -2.31 1.70
C GLU A 25 -33.26 -3.01 2.82
N ALA A 26 -33.37 -4.33 2.94
CA ALA A 26 -32.65 -5.09 3.95
C ALA A 26 -31.15 -5.13 3.67
N VAL A 27 -30.34 -4.76 4.67
CA VAL A 27 -28.88 -4.79 4.59
C VAL A 27 -28.37 -6.12 5.17
N ILE A 28 -27.54 -6.83 4.40
CA ILE A 28 -26.88 -8.05 4.88
C ILE A 28 -25.75 -7.68 5.84
N VAL A 29 -25.85 -8.16 7.07
CA VAL A 29 -24.87 -7.92 8.14
C VAL A 29 -23.75 -8.97 8.09
N SER A 30 -24.09 -10.23 7.78
CA SER A 30 -23.13 -11.33 7.72
C SER A 30 -23.65 -12.48 6.87
N SER A 31 -22.75 -13.18 6.16
CA SER A 31 -23.03 -14.43 5.46
C SER A 31 -21.94 -15.44 5.74
N ARG A 32 -22.28 -16.65 6.19
CA ARG A 32 -21.33 -17.74 6.43
C ARG A 32 -21.88 -19.08 5.96
N ARG A 33 -21.00 -19.98 5.53
CA ARG A 33 -21.36 -21.39 5.25
C ARG A 33 -21.22 -22.19 6.54
N ILE A 34 -22.25 -22.95 6.90
CA ILE A 34 -22.28 -23.86 8.04
C ILE A 34 -22.53 -25.28 7.55
N GLN A 35 -21.91 -26.27 8.17
CA GLN A 35 -22.24 -27.67 7.93
C GLN A 35 -23.22 -28.11 9.01
N LYS A 36 -24.43 -28.50 8.62
CA LYS A 36 -25.39 -29.11 9.55
C LYS A 36 -25.28 -30.62 9.44
N ALA A 37 -25.09 -31.27 10.58
CA ALA A 37 -25.17 -32.72 10.67
C ALA A 37 -26.64 -33.14 10.44
N GLY A 38 -26.89 -33.91 9.39
CA GLY A 38 -28.23 -34.41 9.04
C GLY A 38 -28.43 -35.85 9.49
N GLY A 39 -29.56 -36.12 10.15
CA GLY A 39 -30.19 -37.46 10.24
C GLY A 39 -29.47 -38.50 11.11
N LEU A 40 -30.22 -39.58 11.42
CA LEU A 40 -30.13 -40.51 12.57
C LEU A 40 -28.75 -41.08 13.00
N PHE A 41 -27.65 -40.85 12.27
CA PHE A 41 -26.31 -41.33 12.63
C PHE A 41 -25.17 -40.39 12.20
N GLY A 42 -25.44 -39.12 11.83
CA GLY A 42 -24.37 -38.14 11.57
C GLY A 42 -23.51 -38.41 10.32
N LEU A 43 -23.91 -39.34 9.45
CA LEU A 43 -23.15 -39.72 8.25
C LEU A 43 -23.30 -38.78 7.05
N LEU A 44 -24.23 -37.81 7.07
CA LEU A 44 -24.44 -36.86 5.97
C LEU A 44 -24.45 -35.42 6.51
N SER A 45 -23.36 -34.69 6.28
CA SER A 45 -23.29 -33.26 6.53
C SER A 45 -23.79 -32.50 5.30
N GLN A 46 -24.79 -31.64 5.50
CA GLN A 46 -25.29 -30.75 4.45
C GLN A 46 -24.72 -29.35 4.67
N SER A 47 -24.12 -28.78 3.62
CA SER A 47 -23.65 -27.39 3.63
C SER A 47 -24.84 -26.45 3.44
N VAL A 48 -25.07 -25.59 4.43
CA VAL A 48 -26.14 -24.58 4.45
C VAL A 48 -25.50 -23.20 4.57
N ILE A 49 -26.11 -22.18 3.98
CA ILE A 49 -25.66 -20.79 4.06
C ILE A 49 -26.54 -20.07 5.07
N GLU A 50 -25.92 -19.53 6.12
CA GLU A 50 -26.54 -18.67 7.13
C GLU A 50 -26.30 -17.20 6.78
N VAL A 51 -27.37 -16.43 6.62
CA VAL A 51 -27.35 -14.99 6.31
C VAL A 51 -28.07 -14.23 7.42
N THR A 52 -27.39 -13.24 8.01
CA THR A 52 -27.99 -12.31 8.96
C THR A 52 -28.27 -11.00 8.23
N ALA A 53 -29.51 -10.52 8.28
CA ALA A 53 -29.95 -9.28 7.64
C ALA A 53 -30.63 -8.34 8.65
N ALA A 54 -30.56 -7.04 8.38
CA ALA A 54 -31.13 -6.00 9.22
C ALA A 54 -31.94 -4.98 8.40
N VAL A 55 -33.05 -4.50 8.99
CA VAL A 55 -33.84 -3.38 8.45
C VAL A 55 -34.02 -2.34 9.54
N ASP A 56 -33.80 -1.08 9.17
CA ASP A 56 -34.12 0.04 10.03
C ASP A 56 -35.52 0.56 9.68
N ARG A 57 -36.42 0.55 10.67
CA ARG A 57 -37.73 1.18 10.52
C ARG A 57 -37.59 2.65 10.90
N SER A 58 -37.16 3.47 9.96
CA SER A 58 -37.47 4.89 9.99
C SER A 58 -38.78 5.10 9.21
N THR A 59 -39.88 5.17 9.94
CA THR A 59 -41.11 5.82 9.43
C THR A 59 -40.79 7.28 9.16
N GLN A 60 -41.22 7.76 8.01
CA GLN A 60 -41.13 9.15 7.58
C GLN A 60 -41.92 10.11 8.51
N THR A 61 -41.58 11.40 8.35
CA THR A 61 -42.29 12.67 8.64
C THR A 61 -41.99 13.44 9.94
N GLU A 62 -41.38 14.61 9.69
CA GLU A 62 -41.52 15.94 10.33
C GLU A 62 -41.02 16.22 11.76
N ASP A 63 -40.23 17.30 11.83
CA ASP A 63 -39.93 18.21 12.95
C ASP A 63 -39.50 17.65 14.31
N ALA A 64 -38.18 17.54 14.49
CA ALA A 64 -37.49 18.01 15.70
C ALA A 64 -35.96 18.06 15.48
N GLN A 65 -35.39 19.26 15.49
CA GLN A 65 -33.94 19.47 15.59
C GLN A 65 -33.47 19.20 17.03
N PRO A 66 -32.30 18.60 17.23
CA PRO A 66 -31.44 18.94 18.35
C PRO A 66 -30.32 19.86 17.85
N ALA A 67 -30.31 21.09 18.36
CA ALA A 67 -29.26 22.06 18.11
C ALA A 67 -27.91 21.55 18.63
N VAL A 68 -26.96 21.36 17.72
CA VAL A 68 -25.52 21.41 18.03
C VAL A 68 -24.99 22.63 17.31
N THR A 69 -24.68 23.68 18.08
CA THR A 69 -24.17 24.95 17.59
C THR A 69 -22.76 24.74 17.02
N ILE A 70 -22.68 24.43 15.73
CA ILE A 70 -21.42 24.50 14.98
C ILE A 70 -21.19 25.97 14.66
N ASP A 71 -20.05 26.48 15.13
CA ASP A 71 -19.57 27.84 14.95
C ASP A 71 -19.68 28.28 13.47
N ARG A 72 -20.29 29.45 13.26
CA ARG A 72 -20.56 30.08 11.94
C ARG A 72 -19.28 30.28 11.12
N SER A 73 -18.13 30.29 11.76
CA SER A 73 -16.81 30.46 11.15
C SER A 73 -16.41 29.28 10.24
N LEU A 74 -16.76 28.04 10.61
CA LEU A 74 -16.40 26.83 9.83
C LEU A 74 -17.27 26.65 8.57
N GLN A 75 -18.54 27.05 8.64
CA GLN A 75 -19.44 26.99 7.48
C GLN A 75 -19.10 28.04 6.43
N ALA A 76 -18.52 29.18 6.82
CA ALA A 76 -18.07 30.22 5.91
C ALA A 76 -16.80 29.83 5.13
N LEU A 77 -15.92 29.01 5.72
CA LEU A 77 -14.71 28.51 5.04
C LEU A 77 -15.03 27.48 3.96
N ILE A 78 -15.98 26.57 4.24
CA ILE A 78 -16.37 25.50 3.31
C ILE A 78 -17.10 26.05 2.08
N LYS A 79 -17.84 27.16 2.22
CA LYS A 79 -18.59 27.77 1.10
C LYS A 79 -17.76 28.60 0.13
N LYS A 80 -16.51 28.95 0.45
CA LYS A 80 -15.75 29.95 -0.33
C LYS A 80 -14.77 29.39 -1.36
N GLN A 81 -14.62 28.07 -1.48
CA GLN A 81 -13.75 27.47 -2.48
C GLN A 81 -14.44 26.28 -3.18
N LEU A 82 -14.97 26.56 -4.38
CA LEU A 82 -15.01 25.73 -5.60
C LEU A 82 -16.34 25.95 -6.36
N PRO A 83 -16.32 26.59 -7.56
CA PRO A 83 -17.45 26.55 -8.46
C PRO A 83 -17.45 25.20 -9.21
N VAL A 84 -18.49 24.38 -9.00
CA VAL A 84 -18.76 23.20 -9.84
C VAL A 84 -19.75 23.61 -10.94
N ALA A 85 -19.21 23.96 -12.10
CA ALA A 85 -19.99 24.03 -13.33
C ALA A 85 -20.32 22.60 -13.78
N ARG A 86 -21.60 22.24 -13.74
CA ARG A 86 -22.13 21.03 -14.38
C ARG A 86 -22.11 21.23 -15.90
N ARG A 87 -21.32 20.46 -16.62
CA ARG A 87 -21.52 20.19 -18.05
C ARG A 87 -21.65 18.68 -18.29
N SER A 88 -22.69 18.38 -19.05
CA SER A 88 -23.19 17.07 -19.43
C SER A 88 -22.31 16.37 -20.46
N ALA A 89 -22.25 15.05 -20.35
CA ALA A 89 -22.11 14.04 -21.41
C ALA A 89 -21.23 14.36 -22.63
N GLU A 90 -19.99 13.86 -22.59
CA GLU A 90 -19.39 13.04 -23.66
C GLU A 90 -18.17 12.33 -23.06
N GLN A 91 -18.17 11.00 -23.04
CA GLN A 91 -17.02 10.21 -22.61
C GLN A 91 -15.95 10.29 -23.70
N PRO A 92 -14.75 10.84 -23.44
CA PRO A 92 -13.62 10.59 -24.30
C PRO A 92 -13.26 9.12 -24.12
N ARG A 93 -13.33 8.32 -25.19
CA ARG A 93 -12.74 6.98 -25.20
C ARG A 93 -11.28 7.13 -24.78
N ALA A 94 -10.98 6.72 -23.56
CA ALA A 94 -9.61 6.61 -23.09
C ALA A 94 -8.86 5.71 -24.09
N LYS A 95 -7.88 6.27 -24.80
CA LYS A 95 -6.82 5.45 -25.37
C LYS A 95 -6.28 4.65 -24.20
N LYS A 96 -6.43 3.32 -24.25
CA LYS A 96 -5.87 2.44 -23.21
C LYS A 96 -4.40 2.79 -23.10
N GLU A 97 -4.01 3.42 -21.99
CA GLU A 97 -2.62 3.48 -21.62
C GLU A 97 -2.16 2.02 -21.46
N PRO A 98 -1.00 1.65 -22.04
CA PRO A 98 -0.50 0.29 -21.90
C PRO A 98 -0.35 -0.01 -20.42
N THR A 99 -0.89 -1.15 -19.99
CA THR A 99 -0.75 -1.64 -18.62
C THR A 99 0.73 -1.73 -18.24
N PHE A 100 1.03 -1.65 -16.94
CA PHE A 100 2.39 -1.80 -16.39
C PHE A 100 3.10 -3.08 -16.90
N SER A 101 2.34 -4.12 -17.19
CA SER A 101 2.76 -5.36 -17.84
C SER A 101 3.07 -5.25 -19.34
N GLU A 102 2.39 -4.35 -20.08
CA GLU A 102 2.61 -4.09 -21.50
C GLU A 102 3.79 -3.12 -21.74
N GLN A 103 4.08 -2.23 -20.78
CA GLN A 103 5.31 -1.43 -20.76
C GLN A 103 6.55 -2.26 -20.42
N LEU A 104 6.34 -3.42 -19.80
CA LEU A 104 7.36 -4.44 -19.58
C LEU A 104 7.59 -5.19 -20.89
N GLN A 105 8.32 -4.58 -21.83
CA GLN A 105 9.01 -5.32 -22.89
C GLN A 105 10.12 -6.18 -22.24
N VAL A 106 9.73 -7.18 -21.46
CA VAL A 106 10.65 -8.11 -20.78
C VAL A 106 11.45 -8.90 -21.81
N ALA A 107 10.89 -9.12 -23.01
CA ALA A 107 11.54 -9.82 -24.10
C ALA A 107 12.85 -9.15 -24.55
N SER A 108 12.83 -7.86 -24.89
CA SER A 108 14.02 -7.16 -25.40
C SER A 108 15.12 -6.91 -24.36
N VAL A 109 14.78 -7.08 -23.08
CA VAL A 109 15.68 -6.87 -21.93
C VAL A 109 16.34 -8.17 -21.47
N LEU A 110 15.64 -9.29 -21.61
CA LEU A 110 16.19 -10.61 -21.32
C LEU A 110 17.03 -11.14 -22.48
N ASP A 111 16.97 -10.56 -23.68
CA ASP A 111 17.74 -11.01 -24.84
C ASP A 111 19.24 -11.25 -24.54
N PRO A 112 20.00 -10.35 -23.90
CA PRO A 112 21.43 -10.58 -23.64
C PRO A 112 21.68 -11.72 -22.65
N VAL A 113 20.84 -11.82 -21.62
CA VAL A 113 20.92 -12.88 -20.59
C VAL A 113 20.49 -14.22 -21.19
N THR A 114 19.47 -14.20 -22.05
CA THR A 114 18.91 -15.39 -22.70
C THR A 114 19.86 -15.91 -23.77
N GLN A 115 20.51 -15.01 -24.52
CA GLN A 115 21.59 -15.32 -25.44
C GLN A 115 22.77 -15.96 -24.69
N HIS A 116 23.23 -15.34 -23.60
CA HIS A 116 24.36 -15.86 -22.83
C HIS A 116 24.04 -17.20 -22.14
N LEU A 117 22.82 -17.40 -21.64
CA LEU A 117 22.36 -18.70 -21.13
C LEU A 117 22.29 -19.77 -22.24
N HIS A 118 21.98 -19.37 -23.47
CA HIS A 118 22.00 -20.25 -24.63
C HIS A 118 23.45 -20.68 -24.97
N ASP A 119 24.36 -19.72 -25.04
CA ASP A 119 25.78 -19.96 -25.30
C ASP A 119 26.40 -20.86 -24.22
N MET A 120 26.10 -20.58 -22.95
CA MET A 120 26.56 -21.38 -21.81
C MET A 120 26.01 -22.82 -21.86
N LYS A 121 24.77 -23.01 -22.34
CA LYS A 121 24.19 -24.35 -22.54
C LYS A 121 24.91 -25.11 -23.66
N GLU A 122 25.24 -24.46 -24.76
CA GLU A 122 26.01 -25.08 -25.84
C GLU A 122 27.42 -25.46 -25.40
N GLU A 123 28.08 -24.61 -24.62
CA GLU A 123 29.43 -24.87 -24.13
C GLU A 123 29.48 -26.01 -23.12
N ILE A 124 28.51 -26.07 -22.19
CA ILE A 124 28.34 -27.21 -21.28
C ILE A 124 28.08 -28.52 -22.06
N GLN A 125 27.32 -28.45 -23.16
CA GLN A 125 27.05 -29.60 -24.02
C GLN A 125 28.34 -30.10 -24.70
N ARG A 126 29.14 -29.18 -25.26
CA ARG A 126 30.45 -29.51 -25.89
C ARG A 126 31.46 -30.06 -24.88
N LEU A 127 31.49 -29.52 -23.66
CA LEU A 127 32.36 -30.00 -22.58
C LEU A 127 31.95 -31.41 -22.10
N ARG A 128 30.64 -31.69 -22.02
CA ARG A 128 30.12 -33.03 -21.71
C ARG A 128 30.43 -34.07 -22.79
N GLU A 129 30.48 -33.66 -24.05
CA GLU A 129 30.78 -34.54 -25.18
C GLU A 129 32.29 -34.79 -25.35
N SER A 130 33.15 -33.89 -24.86
CA SER A 130 34.61 -33.96 -25.01
C SER A 130 35.38 -34.46 -23.79
N GLN A 131 34.83 -34.37 -22.56
CA GLN A 131 35.57 -34.71 -21.33
C GLN A 131 35.09 -36.02 -20.69
N LYS A 132 36.04 -36.90 -20.37
CA LYS A 132 35.85 -38.10 -19.52
C LYS A 132 36.10 -37.87 -18.03
N ASP A 133 36.59 -36.68 -17.63
CA ASP A 133 37.09 -36.43 -16.28
C ASP A 133 36.43 -35.19 -15.63
N PRO A 134 35.67 -35.33 -14.52
CA PRO A 134 34.83 -34.27 -13.96
C PRO A 134 35.59 -33.09 -13.32
N GLU A 135 36.86 -33.24 -12.96
CA GLU A 135 37.65 -32.14 -12.37
C GLU A 135 38.09 -31.08 -13.38
N GLN A 136 38.28 -31.45 -14.65
CA GLN A 136 38.67 -30.52 -15.72
C GLN A 136 37.49 -29.67 -16.23
N ALA A 137 36.26 -30.06 -15.91
CA ALA A 137 35.04 -29.35 -16.30
C ALA A 137 34.71 -28.15 -15.37
N LEU A 138 35.27 -28.13 -14.16
CA LEU A 138 34.96 -27.10 -13.15
C LEU A 138 35.59 -25.73 -13.44
N GLY A 139 36.73 -25.69 -14.12
CA GLY A 139 37.40 -24.45 -14.50
C GLY A 139 36.59 -23.60 -15.49
N PRO A 140 36.23 -24.15 -16.66
CA PRO A 140 35.39 -23.46 -17.64
C PRO A 140 34.04 -23.03 -17.07
N LEU A 141 33.40 -23.86 -16.24
CA LEU A 141 32.12 -23.52 -15.62
C LEU A 141 32.22 -22.32 -14.65
N ARG A 142 33.34 -22.19 -13.93
CA ARG A 142 33.59 -21.00 -13.09
C ARG A 142 33.78 -19.73 -13.93
N GLN A 143 34.48 -19.85 -15.05
CA GLN A 143 34.69 -18.73 -15.97
C GLN A 143 33.35 -18.24 -16.56
N GLU A 144 32.44 -19.15 -16.91
CA GLU A 144 31.12 -18.78 -17.40
C GLU A 144 30.18 -18.21 -16.32
N LEU A 145 30.28 -18.68 -15.07
CA LEU A 145 29.56 -18.04 -13.97
C LEU A 145 30.04 -16.61 -13.70
N GLU A 146 31.34 -16.33 -13.89
CA GLU A 146 31.89 -14.98 -13.81
C GLU A 146 31.40 -14.12 -14.98
N GLY A 147 31.35 -14.66 -16.20
CA GLY A 147 30.79 -14.02 -17.39
C GLY A 147 29.31 -13.65 -17.23
N LEU A 148 28.51 -14.57 -16.71
CA LEU A 148 27.09 -14.34 -16.43
C LEU A 148 26.90 -13.24 -15.38
N ARG A 149 27.77 -13.17 -14.35
CA ARG A 149 27.74 -12.09 -13.34
C ARG A 149 27.96 -10.71 -13.97
N ILE A 150 28.87 -10.60 -14.93
CA ILE A 150 29.17 -9.34 -15.63
C ILE A 150 27.98 -8.92 -16.49
N VAL A 151 27.45 -9.82 -17.33
CA VAL A 151 26.29 -9.53 -18.20
C VAL A 151 25.05 -9.17 -17.38
N VAL A 152 24.79 -9.88 -16.29
CA VAL A 152 23.69 -9.56 -15.38
C VAL A 152 23.88 -8.19 -14.73
N GLY A 153 25.12 -7.85 -14.32
CA GLY A 153 25.47 -6.53 -13.80
C GLY A 153 25.18 -5.41 -14.80
N GLU A 154 25.67 -5.54 -16.04
CA GLU A 154 25.47 -4.55 -17.10
C GLU A 154 23.99 -4.36 -17.47
N VAL A 155 23.22 -5.45 -17.55
CA VAL A 155 21.78 -5.38 -17.82
C VAL A 155 21.05 -4.71 -16.64
N LEU A 156 21.39 -5.03 -15.39
CA LEU A 156 20.78 -4.40 -14.22
C LEU A 156 21.08 -2.90 -14.17
N GLU A 157 22.33 -2.52 -14.42
CA GLU A 157 22.74 -1.12 -14.49
C GLU A 157 22.02 -0.37 -15.61
N SER A 158 21.92 -0.95 -16.82
CA SER A 158 21.19 -0.36 -17.95
C SER A 158 19.70 -0.16 -17.65
N GLN A 159 19.06 -1.11 -16.95
CA GLN A 159 17.65 -1.02 -16.54
C GLN A 159 17.42 0.01 -15.43
N LEU A 160 18.37 0.14 -14.50
CA LEU A 160 18.34 1.17 -13.48
C LEU A 160 18.52 2.56 -14.09
N HIS A 161 19.44 2.75 -15.04
CA HIS A 161 19.61 4.01 -15.76
C HIS A 161 18.35 4.39 -16.58
N LYS A 162 17.62 3.41 -17.13
CA LYS A 162 16.35 3.65 -17.84
C LYS A 162 15.17 3.95 -16.92
N ARG A 163 15.18 3.47 -15.67
CA ARG A 163 14.12 3.77 -14.67
C ARG A 163 14.40 5.02 -13.84
N VAL A 164 15.67 5.38 -13.70
CA VAL A 164 16.15 6.56 -13.00
C VAL A 164 16.55 7.58 -14.08
N GLU A 165 15.59 8.00 -14.90
CA GLU A 165 15.84 8.99 -15.96
C GLU A 165 16.49 10.25 -15.36
N GLY A 166 17.68 10.59 -15.88
CA GLY A 166 18.37 11.85 -15.61
C GLY A 166 19.32 11.89 -14.42
N LEU A 167 19.61 10.77 -13.73
CA LEU A 167 20.64 10.73 -12.70
C LEU A 167 21.98 10.19 -13.24
N PRO A 168 23.12 10.83 -12.92
CA PRO A 168 24.45 10.32 -13.25
C PRO A 168 24.74 8.98 -12.56
N GLY A 169 25.51 8.11 -13.24
CA GLY A 169 25.86 6.77 -12.73
C GLY A 169 26.54 6.78 -11.37
N ASP A 170 27.29 7.85 -11.06
CA ASP A 170 27.98 8.05 -9.77
C ASP A 170 27.03 8.09 -8.56
N LEU A 171 25.74 8.37 -8.78
CA LEU A 171 24.70 8.41 -7.74
C LEU A 171 23.83 7.15 -7.71
N LEU A 172 24.09 6.15 -8.56
CA LEU A 172 23.28 4.94 -8.59
C LEU A 172 23.39 4.16 -7.27
N GLY A 173 24.60 4.09 -6.71
CA GLY A 173 24.82 3.48 -5.40
C GLY A 173 24.06 4.19 -4.28
N ASP A 174 24.01 5.53 -4.32
CA ASP A 174 23.26 6.33 -3.36
C ASP A 174 21.75 6.10 -3.48
N TYR A 175 21.24 6.02 -4.70
CA TYR A 175 19.84 5.72 -4.95
C TYR A 175 19.45 4.34 -4.40
N GLN A 176 20.25 3.31 -4.72
CA GLN A 176 20.03 1.96 -4.21
C GLN A 176 20.11 1.91 -2.68
N MET A 177 21.05 2.64 -2.09
CA MET A 177 21.20 2.77 -0.64
C MET A 177 19.93 3.37 -0.02
N LEU A 178 19.44 4.50 -0.52
CA LEU A 178 18.23 5.14 0.00
C LEU A 178 17.00 4.22 -0.09
N VAL A 179 16.77 3.63 -1.27
CA VAL A 179 15.63 2.72 -1.49
C VAL A 179 15.77 1.46 -0.64
N GLY A 180 16.98 0.92 -0.49
CA GLY A 180 17.28 -0.22 0.37
C GLY A 180 16.98 0.04 1.85
N HIS A 181 17.09 1.29 2.30
CA HIS A 181 16.69 1.72 3.65
C HIS A 181 15.20 2.08 3.77
N GLY A 182 14.39 1.82 2.74
CA GLY A 182 12.95 2.04 2.76
C GLY A 182 12.52 3.47 2.41
N VAL A 183 13.43 4.30 1.90
CA VAL A 183 13.05 5.60 1.34
C VAL A 183 12.23 5.36 0.07
N ASN A 184 11.12 6.07 -0.04
CA ASN A 184 10.27 5.99 -1.22
C ASN A 184 11.09 6.32 -2.49
N PRO A 185 10.99 5.53 -3.58
CA PRO A 185 11.77 5.74 -4.80
C PRO A 185 11.65 7.13 -5.42
N GLN A 186 10.45 7.71 -5.41
CA GLN A 186 10.22 9.06 -5.95
C GLN A 186 10.91 10.13 -5.08
N LEU A 187 10.87 9.97 -3.75
CA LEU A 187 11.58 10.86 -2.83
C LEU A 187 13.10 10.71 -2.98
N ALA A 188 13.61 9.48 -3.07
CA ALA A 188 15.04 9.23 -3.28
C ALA A 188 15.54 9.87 -4.59
N HIS A 189 14.75 9.74 -5.67
CA HIS A 189 15.04 10.41 -6.95
C HIS A 189 15.05 11.93 -6.80
N ALA A 190 14.04 12.50 -6.16
CA ALA A 190 13.93 13.95 -5.96
C ALA A 190 15.12 14.52 -5.15
N VAL A 191 15.52 13.84 -4.08
CA VAL A 191 16.69 14.20 -3.27
C VAL A 191 17.95 14.19 -4.14
N LEU A 192 18.22 13.10 -4.86
CA LEU A 192 19.43 13.00 -5.68
C LEU A 192 19.43 13.95 -6.88
N ARG A 193 18.28 14.22 -7.49
CA ARG A 193 18.16 15.21 -8.55
C ARG A 193 18.58 16.59 -8.05
N SER A 194 18.10 16.98 -6.87
CA SER A 194 18.47 18.27 -6.26
C SER A 194 19.97 18.37 -5.94
N VAL A 195 20.62 17.24 -5.65
CA VAL A 195 22.08 17.16 -5.45
C VAL A 195 22.81 17.44 -6.76
N VAL A 196 22.39 16.81 -7.86
CA VAL A 196 22.96 17.05 -9.20
C VAL A 196 22.76 18.49 -9.64
N GLU A 197 21.57 19.06 -9.40
CA GLU A 197 21.26 20.46 -9.73
C GLU A 197 22.14 21.46 -8.98
N THR A 198 22.53 21.13 -7.74
CA THR A 198 23.35 22.03 -6.90
C THR A 198 24.85 21.87 -7.15
N LEU A 199 25.35 20.63 -7.24
CA LEU A 199 26.78 20.35 -7.37
C LEU A 199 27.26 20.31 -8.83
N GLY A 200 26.35 20.14 -9.78
CA GLY A 200 26.67 19.81 -11.16
C GLY A 200 27.36 18.45 -11.28
N THR A 201 27.68 18.03 -12.50
CA THR A 201 28.32 16.72 -12.75
C THR A 201 29.75 16.64 -12.21
N VAL A 202 30.49 17.75 -12.20
CA VAL A 202 31.88 17.81 -11.70
C VAL A 202 31.93 17.67 -10.18
N GLY A 203 30.96 18.24 -9.46
CA GLY A 203 30.93 18.20 -7.99
C GLY A 203 30.59 16.81 -7.42
N LEU A 204 30.05 15.89 -8.21
CA LEU A 204 29.68 14.54 -7.76
C LEU A 204 30.88 13.67 -7.38
N GLY A 205 32.09 14.01 -7.86
CA GLY A 205 33.32 13.34 -7.43
C GLY A 205 33.66 13.59 -5.95
N ASN A 206 33.12 14.64 -5.34
CA ASN A 206 33.30 14.91 -3.92
C ASN A 206 32.19 14.21 -3.10
N ARG A 207 32.49 12.99 -2.64
CA ARG A 207 31.55 12.16 -1.86
C ARG A 207 31.09 12.83 -0.56
N GLU A 208 31.94 13.62 0.08
CA GLU A 208 31.59 14.34 1.31
C GLU A 208 30.53 15.42 1.02
N ALA A 209 30.73 16.20 -0.05
CA ALA A 209 29.77 17.21 -0.48
C ALA A 209 28.43 16.61 -0.92
N VAL A 210 28.46 15.46 -1.62
CA VAL A 210 27.25 14.72 -2.01
C VAL A 210 26.47 14.27 -0.77
N HIS A 211 27.13 13.64 0.20
CA HIS A 211 26.48 13.15 1.42
C HIS A 211 25.89 14.28 2.26
N GLU A 212 26.63 15.39 2.40
CA GLU A 212 26.16 16.54 3.18
C GLU A 212 24.92 17.18 2.54
N LEU A 213 24.92 17.32 1.22
CA LEU A 213 23.76 17.87 0.52
C LEU A 213 22.57 16.90 0.51
N MET A 214 22.80 15.60 0.40
CA MET A 214 21.74 14.60 0.58
C MET A 214 21.10 14.72 1.97
N ARG A 215 21.91 14.88 3.03
CA ARG A 215 21.44 15.08 4.41
C ARG A 215 20.57 16.32 4.52
N GLU A 216 21.07 17.47 4.03
CA GLU A 216 20.33 18.73 4.01
C GLU A 216 18.95 18.57 3.33
N ARG A 217 18.92 17.97 2.14
CA ARG A 217 17.68 17.78 1.37
C ARG A 217 16.70 16.82 2.03
N MET A 218 17.21 15.79 2.71
CA MET A 218 16.38 14.90 3.51
C MET A 218 15.79 15.61 4.73
N GLU A 219 16.56 16.47 5.40
CA GLU A 219 16.06 17.29 6.52
C GLU A 219 14.99 18.27 6.08
N GLU A 220 15.16 18.94 4.94
CA GLU A 220 14.16 19.84 4.36
C GLU A 220 12.86 19.10 3.98
N ALA A 221 12.97 17.84 3.54
CA ALA A 221 11.81 17.01 3.21
C ALA A 221 11.03 16.54 4.46
N LEU A 222 11.65 16.53 5.65
CA LEU A 222 11.04 16.05 6.88
C LEU A 222 10.23 17.15 7.57
N VAL A 223 8.94 17.20 7.24
CA VAL A 223 7.99 18.08 7.93
C VAL A 223 7.65 17.49 9.31
N VAL A 224 8.14 18.13 10.37
CA VAL A 224 7.84 17.74 11.76
C VAL A 224 6.80 18.66 12.38
N SER A 225 5.88 18.09 13.13
CA SER A 225 4.98 18.84 14.00
C SER A 225 5.48 18.77 15.45
N ASN A 226 5.43 19.88 16.18
CA ASN A 226 5.67 19.84 17.62
C ASN A 226 4.70 18.87 18.31
N PRO A 227 5.14 18.14 19.35
CA PRO A 227 4.28 17.24 20.12
C PRO A 227 3.27 18.07 20.93
N SER A 228 2.23 18.57 20.28
CA SER A 228 1.08 19.13 20.96
C SER A 228 0.21 17.93 21.35
N VAL A 229 0.37 17.44 22.56
CA VAL A 229 -0.62 16.54 23.18
C VAL A 229 -1.62 17.37 24.01
N SER A 230 -1.20 18.55 24.44
CA SER A 230 -2.00 19.57 25.10
C SER A 230 -2.35 20.73 24.14
N ARG A 231 -3.53 21.33 24.32
CA ARG A 231 -3.95 22.60 23.70
C ARG A 231 -3.86 23.70 24.75
N GLN A 232 -3.44 24.90 24.36
CA GLN A 232 -3.52 26.08 25.23
C GLN A 232 -4.97 26.47 25.58
N TYR A 233 -5.95 26.15 24.72
CA TYR A 233 -7.37 26.47 24.94
C TYR A 233 -8.32 25.38 24.42
N GLY A 234 -9.29 25.01 25.26
CA GLY A 234 -10.38 24.07 24.94
C GLY A 234 -9.98 22.59 24.89
N GLN A 235 -10.95 21.72 24.60
CA GLN A 235 -10.73 20.28 24.48
C GLN A 235 -10.00 19.95 23.17
N LYS A 236 -8.96 19.10 23.24
CA LYS A 236 -8.31 18.52 22.06
C LYS A 236 -8.86 17.12 21.82
N ILE A 237 -9.40 16.88 20.62
CA ILE A 237 -9.88 15.56 20.20
C ILE A 237 -8.86 14.97 19.23
N MET A 238 -8.44 13.73 19.48
CA MET A 238 -7.50 13.00 18.63
C MET A 238 -8.10 11.64 18.26
N MET A 239 -7.96 11.26 16.99
CA MET A 239 -8.40 9.97 16.48
C MET A 239 -7.23 9.31 15.74
N LEU A 240 -6.92 8.05 16.06
CA LEU A 240 -5.89 7.28 15.38
C LEU A 240 -6.55 6.31 14.41
N VAL A 241 -6.17 6.40 13.13
CA VAL A 241 -6.72 5.59 12.04
C VAL A 241 -5.57 4.88 11.32
N GLY A 242 -5.81 3.67 10.82
CA GLY A 242 -4.80 2.87 10.13
C GLY A 242 -5.09 1.36 10.15
N PRO A 243 -4.31 0.55 9.43
CA PRO A 243 -4.55 -0.89 9.32
C PRO A 243 -4.38 -1.64 10.65
N THR A 244 -4.85 -2.88 10.71
CA THR A 244 -4.67 -3.75 11.90
C THR A 244 -3.19 -4.00 12.17
N GLY A 245 -2.79 -4.11 13.44
CA GLY A 245 -1.41 -4.45 13.82
C GLY A 245 -0.39 -3.31 13.84
N VAL A 246 -0.66 -2.13 13.25
CA VAL A 246 0.30 -1.00 13.22
C VAL A 246 0.51 -0.27 14.57
N GLY A 247 -0.11 -0.76 15.65
CA GLY A 247 0.10 -0.22 17.00
C GLY A 247 -0.82 0.93 17.42
N LYS A 248 -1.93 1.21 16.73
CA LYS A 248 -2.87 2.32 17.07
C LYS A 248 -3.27 2.39 18.55
N THR A 249 -3.72 1.26 19.11
CA THR A 249 -4.17 1.16 20.52
C THR A 249 -3.01 1.40 21.49
N THR A 250 -1.82 0.90 21.15
CA THR A 250 -0.61 1.12 21.96
C THR A 250 -0.17 2.58 21.90
N THR A 251 -0.22 3.19 20.71
CA THR A 251 0.17 4.59 20.50
C THR A 251 -0.76 5.55 21.22
N ILE A 252 -2.08 5.36 21.17
CA ILE A 252 -3.01 6.26 21.87
C ILE A 252 -2.83 6.19 23.40
N ALA A 253 -2.53 5.00 23.95
CA ALA A 253 -2.21 4.84 25.37
C ALA A 253 -0.92 5.57 25.75
N LYS A 254 0.14 5.45 24.93
CA LYS A 254 1.40 6.20 25.11
C LYS A 254 1.20 7.70 25.05
N LEU A 255 0.40 8.19 24.08
CA LEU A 255 0.07 9.61 23.98
C LEU A 255 -0.72 10.11 25.20
N ALA A 256 -1.65 9.32 25.73
CA ALA A 256 -2.38 9.67 26.95
C ALA A 256 -1.45 9.78 28.17
N GLY A 257 -0.48 8.87 28.30
CA GLY A 257 0.56 8.94 29.33
C GLY A 257 1.45 10.17 29.17
N LEU A 258 1.90 10.44 27.94
CA LEU A 258 2.72 11.61 27.63
C LEU A 258 1.99 12.93 27.94
N ALA A 259 0.69 13.02 27.62
CA ALA A 259 -0.14 14.18 27.94
C ALA A 259 -0.20 14.45 29.45
N ARG A 260 -0.35 13.40 30.25
CA ARG A 260 -0.37 13.47 31.72
C ARG A 260 1.00 13.83 32.31
N GLN A 261 2.08 13.36 31.68
CA GLN A 261 3.45 13.68 32.08
C GLN A 261 3.82 15.14 31.77
N GLN A 262 3.31 15.69 30.67
CA GLN A 262 3.53 17.10 30.31
C GLN A 262 2.70 18.07 31.15
N ASP A 263 1.50 17.66 31.57
CA ASP A 263 0.61 18.45 32.41
C ASP A 263 -0.16 17.54 33.40
N GLU A 264 0.20 17.64 34.68
CA GLU A 264 -0.41 16.90 35.79
C GLU A 264 -1.88 17.29 36.06
N HIS A 265 -2.42 18.30 35.39
CA HIS A 265 -3.83 18.66 35.45
C HIS A 265 -4.58 18.27 34.18
N GLN A 266 -3.88 17.81 33.14
CA GLN A 266 -4.50 17.32 31.92
C GLN A 266 -5.40 16.12 32.25
N LYS A 267 -6.68 16.30 31.94
CA LYS A 267 -7.69 15.23 31.94
C LYS A 267 -7.71 14.61 30.55
N THR A 268 -7.55 13.30 30.49
CA THR A 268 -7.56 12.53 29.25
C THR A 268 -8.65 11.48 29.33
N VAL A 269 -9.46 11.37 28.27
CA VAL A 269 -10.50 10.35 28.14
C VAL A 269 -10.16 9.50 26.92
N LEU A 270 -10.14 8.17 27.09
CA LEU A 270 -9.99 7.22 26.01
C LEU A 270 -11.35 6.66 25.62
N ILE A 271 -11.68 6.77 24.34
CA ILE A 271 -12.92 6.22 23.77
C ILE A 271 -12.53 5.13 22.79
N THR A 272 -13.02 3.90 23.02
CA THR A 272 -12.84 2.82 22.06
C THR A 272 -13.97 2.84 21.04
N LEU A 273 -13.63 3.07 19.78
CA LEU A 273 -14.53 2.91 18.64
C LEU A 273 -14.24 1.60 17.88
N ASP A 274 -13.14 0.93 18.23
CA ASP A 274 -12.73 -0.34 17.64
C ASP A 274 -13.48 -1.49 18.31
N THR A 275 -14.64 -1.81 17.74
CA THR A 275 -15.54 -2.89 18.19
C THR A 275 -15.31 -4.20 17.43
N TYR A 276 -14.36 -4.22 16.51
CA TYR A 276 -14.06 -5.36 15.64
C TYR A 276 -12.60 -5.77 15.82
N ARG A 277 -12.37 -6.72 16.73
CA ARG A 277 -11.06 -7.36 16.90
C ARG A 277 -11.14 -8.78 16.35
N VAL A 278 -10.27 -9.07 15.38
CA VAL A 278 -10.06 -10.42 14.82
C VAL A 278 -9.23 -11.25 15.77
#